data_AF-A0A839RNK0-F1
#
_entry.id   AF-A0A839RNK0-F1
#
_cell.length_a   1.000
_cell.length_b   1.000
_cell.length_c   1.000
_cell.angle_alpha   90.00
_cell.angle_beta   90.00
_cell.angle_gamma   90.00
#
_symmetry.space_group_name_H-M   'P 1'
#
loop_
_entity.id
_entity.type
_entity.pdbx_description
1 polymer ?
#
loop_
_entity_poly.entity_id
_entity_poly.type
_entity_poly.pdbx_seq_one_letter_code
_entity_poly.pdbx_strand_id
1 'polypeptide(L)'
;MDETVEAALSALDAEDPAIAADAIHAWEKLAEISPPQGPTQASVQHLCWAALREQDERDPQRAWAQSCALGALLQRLGRMRYAAIARGETTRRLLFLMDPDEWSEAYRLALETSGVEPPDTDQVTWQHMCTSEELAIVEQISSTLEVAAVTGEFGTGERKNETAERRAKLTHAVLATERKGRPLLEDVVDCRIDLWSSLSETRAAMYEGLLDGLHSAAVVPHTVARRVHRFLTLLGEGKPVSANGALPAELDQVILEEEPEAHPWWSDLQTPPAHQVSELWKLLQRMRVVRRVRGRIVPTPRARDAGIDDALGFLLRDWLGPSYTTETIAAEALMAVIGRGQGITLDPAGPALGDDDVDPTILAATLLADEGWTASGDEIEPYSVAPFVDRAIGELRTLGVVTRPGLAPHVLKDEVVTFALGVLRQRLLHARFPVHTRFRQW
;
A
#
# COMPACT_ATOMS: atom_id res chain seq x y z
N MET A 1 -10.56 -36.15 -13.32
CA MET A 1 -9.18 -35.78 -13.72
C MET A 1 -9.16 -35.71 -15.24
N ASP A 2 -8.28 -34.93 -15.87
CA ASP A 2 -8.16 -34.88 -17.34
C ASP A 2 -7.59 -36.22 -17.84
N GLU A 3 -8.13 -36.77 -18.93
CA GLU A 3 -7.71 -38.05 -19.55
C GLU A 3 -6.21 -38.07 -19.87
N THR A 4 -5.64 -36.92 -20.22
CA THR A 4 -4.19 -36.79 -20.49
C THR A 4 -3.35 -36.94 -19.23
N VAL A 5 -3.85 -36.49 -18.08
CA VAL A 5 -3.19 -36.63 -16.77
C VAL A 5 -3.30 -38.08 -16.29
N GLU A 6 -4.46 -38.72 -16.45
CA GLU A 6 -4.66 -40.14 -16.14
C GLU A 6 -3.68 -41.02 -16.92
N ALA A 7 -3.53 -40.78 -18.22
CA ALA A 7 -2.57 -41.51 -19.06
C ALA A 7 -1.11 -41.29 -18.62
N ALA A 8 -0.73 -40.06 -18.27
CA ALA A 8 0.63 -39.74 -17.82
C ALA A 8 0.95 -40.36 -16.46
N LEU A 9 -0.02 -40.39 -15.52
CA LEU A 9 0.11 -41.04 -14.23
C LEU A 9 0.18 -42.56 -14.35
N SER A 10 -0.64 -43.17 -15.22
CA SER A 10 -0.56 -44.61 -15.49
C SER A 10 0.80 -45.01 -16.08
N ALA A 11 1.38 -44.17 -16.94
CA ALA A 11 2.73 -44.39 -17.45
C ALA A 11 3.81 -44.25 -16.38
N LEU A 12 3.65 -43.35 -15.40
CA LEU A 12 4.55 -43.26 -14.24
C LEU A 12 4.40 -44.48 -13.33
N ASP A 13 3.17 -44.93 -13.07
CA ASP A 13 2.89 -46.09 -12.21
C ASP A 13 3.50 -47.38 -12.76
N ALA A 14 3.47 -47.53 -14.09
CA ALA A 14 4.12 -48.64 -14.77
C ALA A 14 5.66 -48.65 -14.63
N GLU A 15 6.27 -47.48 -14.39
CA GLU A 15 7.73 -47.35 -14.22
C GLU A 15 8.14 -47.42 -12.73
N ASP A 16 7.46 -46.66 -11.88
CA ASP A 16 7.68 -46.60 -10.44
C ASP A 16 6.38 -46.19 -9.71
N PRO A 17 5.69 -47.17 -9.08
CA PRO A 17 4.44 -46.92 -8.34
C PRO A 17 4.58 -45.92 -7.19
N ALA A 18 5.76 -45.83 -6.56
CA ALA A 18 5.97 -44.90 -5.45
C ALA A 18 6.04 -43.45 -5.96
N ILE A 19 6.73 -43.22 -7.08
CA ILE A 19 6.77 -41.91 -7.74
C ILE A 19 5.38 -41.53 -8.25
N ALA A 20 4.61 -42.48 -8.79
CA ALA A 20 3.25 -42.21 -9.26
C ALA A 20 2.32 -41.80 -8.11
N ALA A 21 2.38 -42.47 -6.96
CA ALA A 21 1.62 -42.10 -5.78
C ALA A 21 1.95 -40.67 -5.29
N ASP A 22 3.23 -40.31 -5.28
CA ASP A 22 3.67 -38.96 -4.92
C ASP A 22 3.23 -37.90 -5.93
N ALA A 23 3.27 -38.24 -7.22
CA ALA A 23 2.82 -37.36 -8.29
C ALA A 23 1.30 -37.14 -8.25
N ILE A 24 0.50 -38.16 -7.91
CA ILE A 24 -0.95 -38.02 -7.70
C ILE A 24 -1.22 -37.01 -6.60
N HIS A 25 -0.63 -37.23 -5.42
CA HIS A 25 -0.85 -36.35 -4.26
C HIS A 25 -0.43 -34.90 -4.55
N ALA A 26 0.74 -34.71 -5.17
CA ALA A 26 1.22 -33.38 -5.52
C ALA A 26 0.36 -32.73 -6.63
N TRP A 27 -0.16 -33.50 -7.59
CA TRP A 27 -1.04 -33.00 -8.64
C TRP A 27 -2.41 -32.57 -8.11
N GLU A 28 -3.02 -33.35 -7.22
CA GLU A 28 -4.29 -33.00 -6.58
C GLU A 28 -4.17 -31.65 -5.85
N LYS A 29 -3.11 -31.48 -5.06
CA LYS A 29 -2.81 -30.20 -4.42
C LYS A 29 -2.57 -29.07 -5.39
N LEU A 30 -1.80 -29.31 -6.46
CA LEU A 30 -1.59 -28.30 -7.49
C LEU A 30 -2.91 -27.87 -8.11
N ALA A 31 -3.82 -28.81 -8.37
CA ALA A 31 -5.14 -28.53 -8.95
C ALA A 31 -6.03 -27.71 -8.02
N GLU A 32 -5.93 -27.89 -6.69
CA GLU A 32 -6.67 -27.09 -5.70
C GLU A 32 -6.26 -25.61 -5.70
N ILE A 33 -4.98 -25.32 -5.92
CA ILE A 33 -4.42 -23.95 -5.92
C ILE A 33 -4.23 -23.37 -7.33
N SER A 34 -4.60 -24.12 -8.37
CA SER A 34 -4.48 -23.67 -9.76
C SER A 34 -5.80 -23.08 -10.25
N PRO A 35 -5.76 -22.14 -11.19
CA PRO A 35 -6.97 -21.69 -11.84
C PRO A 35 -7.61 -22.84 -12.65
N PRO A 36 -8.91 -22.75 -12.99
CA PRO A 36 -9.63 -23.83 -13.68
C PRO A 36 -9.03 -24.25 -15.02
N GLN A 37 -8.26 -23.37 -15.67
CA GLN A 37 -7.59 -23.62 -16.95
C GLN A 37 -6.32 -24.50 -16.80
N GLY A 38 -5.90 -24.77 -15.57
CA GLY A 38 -4.76 -25.62 -15.24
C GLY A 38 -3.58 -24.85 -14.62
N PRO A 39 -2.45 -25.55 -14.35
CA PRO A 39 -1.34 -24.97 -13.62
C PRO A 39 -0.66 -23.79 -14.33
N THR A 40 -0.35 -22.76 -13.54
CA THR A 40 0.48 -21.60 -13.90
C THR A 40 1.86 -21.70 -13.27
N GLN A 41 2.83 -20.90 -13.73
CA GLN A 41 4.12 -20.81 -13.04
C GLN A 41 3.95 -20.45 -11.56
N ALA A 42 3.07 -19.49 -11.25
CA ALA A 42 2.84 -19.03 -9.87
C ALA A 42 2.30 -20.17 -8.98
N SER A 43 1.32 -20.94 -9.44
CA SER A 43 0.78 -22.09 -8.69
C SER A 43 1.84 -23.17 -8.44
N VAL A 44 2.67 -23.49 -9.45
CA VAL A 44 3.75 -24.47 -9.31
C VAL A 44 4.81 -23.97 -8.33
N GLN A 45 5.17 -22.69 -8.38
CA GLN A 45 6.10 -22.08 -7.44
C GLN A 45 5.54 -22.11 -6.02
N HIS A 46 4.29 -21.71 -5.81
CA HIS A 46 3.66 -21.73 -4.49
C HIS A 46 3.64 -23.13 -3.88
N LEU A 47 3.21 -24.14 -4.64
CA LEU A 47 3.23 -25.53 -4.17
C LEU A 47 4.65 -25.99 -3.82
N CYS A 48 5.58 -25.88 -4.77
CA CYS A 48 6.92 -26.41 -4.63
C CYS A 48 7.78 -25.67 -3.60
N TRP A 49 7.55 -24.37 -3.40
CA TRP A 49 8.40 -23.53 -2.56
C TRP A 49 7.85 -23.34 -1.14
N ALA A 50 6.53 -23.41 -0.96
CA ALA A 50 5.86 -23.15 0.32
C ALA A 50 4.95 -24.31 0.77
N ALA A 51 3.92 -24.67 0.01
CA ALA A 51 2.87 -25.57 0.51
C ALA A 51 3.38 -27.01 0.83
N LEU A 52 4.35 -27.52 0.07
CA LEU A 52 4.99 -28.81 0.39
C LEU A 52 5.83 -28.75 1.67
N ARG A 53 6.49 -27.62 1.95
CA ARG A 53 7.25 -27.41 3.19
C ARG A 53 6.31 -27.36 4.39
N GLU A 54 5.20 -26.66 4.29
CA GLU A 54 4.24 -26.52 5.40
C GLU A 54 3.59 -27.87 5.75
N GLN A 55 3.37 -28.73 4.76
CA GLN A 55 2.85 -30.09 5.00
C GLN A 55 3.86 -30.97 5.74
N ASP A 56 5.12 -30.95 5.30
CA ASP A 56 6.16 -31.87 5.76
C ASP A 56 7.30 -31.10 6.43
N GLU A 57 6.97 -30.16 7.34
CA GLU A 57 7.93 -29.23 7.96
C GLU A 57 9.11 -29.95 8.66
N ARG A 58 8.93 -31.23 9.02
CA ARG A 58 9.92 -32.08 9.69
C ARG A 58 10.61 -33.09 8.76
N ASP A 59 10.23 -33.16 7.49
CA ASP A 59 10.78 -34.08 6.49
C ASP A 59 11.00 -33.38 5.14
N PRO A 60 12.04 -32.54 5.01
CA PRO A 60 12.35 -31.85 3.77
C PRO A 60 12.70 -32.82 2.62
N GLN A 61 13.16 -34.03 2.93
CA GLN A 61 13.38 -35.07 1.93
C GLN A 61 12.06 -35.55 1.31
N ARG A 62 11.00 -35.72 2.11
CA ARG A 62 9.66 -36.08 1.62
C ARG A 62 9.09 -34.99 0.71
N ALA A 63 9.12 -33.73 1.15
CA ALA A 63 8.68 -32.60 0.34
C ALA A 63 9.45 -32.52 -0.99
N TRP A 64 10.76 -32.75 -0.96
CA TRP A 64 11.59 -32.77 -2.16
C TRP A 64 11.24 -33.94 -3.10
N ALA A 65 10.98 -35.13 -2.56
CA ALA A 65 10.55 -36.29 -3.36
C ALA A 65 9.22 -36.02 -4.08
N GLN A 66 8.24 -35.44 -3.38
CA GLN A 66 6.96 -35.03 -3.96
C GLN A 66 7.14 -33.98 -5.06
N SER A 67 8.00 -32.97 -4.83
CA SER A 67 8.33 -31.98 -5.86
C SER A 67 9.00 -32.60 -7.10
N CYS A 68 9.89 -33.57 -6.89
CA CYS A 68 10.52 -34.30 -7.99
C CYS A 68 9.52 -35.15 -8.78
N ALA A 69 8.61 -35.84 -8.10
CA ALA A 69 7.56 -36.64 -8.70
C ALA A 69 6.60 -35.77 -9.53
N LEU A 70 6.18 -34.62 -9.00
CA LEU A 70 5.42 -33.62 -9.74
C LEU A 70 6.18 -33.14 -10.98
N GLY A 71 7.48 -32.88 -10.84
CA GLY A 71 8.33 -32.51 -11.98
C GLY A 71 8.40 -33.58 -13.08
N ALA A 72 8.41 -34.86 -12.72
CA ALA A 72 8.36 -35.96 -13.67
C ALA A 72 7.01 -36.03 -14.42
N LEU A 73 5.90 -35.85 -13.70
CA LEU A 73 4.56 -35.76 -14.31
C LEU A 73 4.44 -34.58 -15.27
N LEU A 74 4.83 -33.38 -14.83
CA LEU A 74 4.80 -32.16 -15.65
C LEU A 74 5.63 -32.29 -16.92
N GLN A 75 6.79 -32.95 -16.85
CA GLN A 75 7.62 -33.23 -18.03
C GLN A 75 6.87 -34.12 -19.04
N ARG A 76 6.16 -35.16 -18.58
CA ARG A 76 5.35 -36.03 -19.45
C ARG A 76 4.17 -35.31 -20.08
N LEU A 77 3.59 -34.34 -19.37
CA LEU A 77 2.55 -33.44 -19.89
C LEU A 77 3.10 -32.35 -20.84
N GLY A 78 4.39 -32.38 -21.16
CA GLY A 78 5.05 -31.40 -22.03
C GLY A 78 5.25 -30.02 -21.38
N ARG A 79 5.06 -29.90 -20.06
CA ARG A 79 5.20 -28.65 -19.30
C ARG A 79 6.63 -28.48 -18.77
N MET A 80 7.59 -28.43 -19.69
CA MET A 80 9.04 -28.44 -19.36
C MET A 80 9.48 -27.31 -18.43
N ARG A 81 8.91 -26.09 -18.58
CA ARG A 81 9.20 -24.94 -17.72
C ARG A 81 8.78 -25.21 -16.27
N TYR A 82 7.59 -25.78 -16.06
CA TYR A 82 7.09 -26.11 -14.73
C TYR A 82 7.85 -27.27 -14.10
N ALA A 83 8.19 -28.29 -14.90
CA ALA A 83 9.03 -29.40 -14.47
C ALA A 83 10.44 -28.95 -14.03
N ALA A 84 10.98 -27.89 -14.65
CA ALA A 84 12.25 -27.30 -14.28
C ALA A 84 12.18 -26.51 -12.97
N ILE A 85 11.04 -25.87 -12.67
CA ILE A 85 10.79 -25.23 -11.37
C ILE A 85 10.73 -26.31 -10.29
N ALA A 86 9.88 -27.32 -10.46
CA ALA A 86 9.68 -28.36 -9.45
C ALA A 86 10.97 -29.12 -9.06
N ARG A 87 11.88 -29.31 -10.02
CA ARG A 87 13.19 -29.96 -9.81
C ARG A 87 14.37 -28.99 -9.71
N GLY A 88 14.10 -27.69 -9.64
CA GLY A 88 15.11 -26.65 -9.67
C GLY A 88 15.88 -26.53 -8.37
N GLU A 89 17.08 -25.95 -8.45
CA GLU A 89 17.93 -25.70 -7.28
C GLU A 89 17.27 -24.74 -6.28
N THR A 90 16.52 -23.74 -6.76
CA THR A 90 15.75 -22.83 -5.89
C THR A 90 14.75 -23.59 -5.04
N THR A 91 13.99 -24.51 -5.65
CA THR A 91 13.02 -25.35 -4.95
C THR A 91 13.70 -26.22 -3.91
N ARG A 92 14.79 -26.90 -4.28
CA ARG A 92 15.57 -27.70 -3.35
C ARG A 92 16.08 -26.87 -2.17
N ARG A 93 16.67 -25.70 -2.44
CA ARG A 93 17.18 -24.81 -1.41
C ARG A 93 16.08 -24.40 -0.44
N LEU A 94 14.93 -23.94 -0.92
CA LEU A 94 13.83 -23.48 -0.09
C LEU A 94 13.26 -24.61 0.78
N LEU A 95 13.08 -25.81 0.25
CA LEU A 95 12.57 -26.94 1.03
C LEU A 95 13.52 -27.38 2.16
N PHE A 96 14.84 -27.20 1.98
CA PHE A 96 15.86 -27.60 2.97
C PHE A 96 16.29 -26.47 3.92
N LEU A 97 15.78 -25.24 3.75
CA LEU A 97 16.02 -24.15 4.68
C LEU A 97 15.12 -24.30 5.91
N MET A 98 15.74 -24.68 7.03
CA MET A 98 15.04 -24.95 8.29
C MET A 98 14.83 -23.69 9.13
N ASP A 99 15.70 -22.69 9.00
CA ASP A 99 15.56 -21.42 9.69
C ASP A 99 14.40 -20.62 9.07
N PRO A 100 13.35 -20.27 9.84
CA PRO A 100 12.17 -19.58 9.29
C PRO A 100 12.46 -18.20 8.71
N ASP A 101 13.40 -17.46 9.30
CA ASP A 101 13.72 -16.10 8.86
C ASP A 101 14.57 -16.13 7.58
N GLU A 102 15.58 -17.00 7.53
CA GLU A 102 16.36 -17.25 6.32
C GLU A 102 15.49 -17.80 5.19
N TRP A 103 14.54 -18.69 5.50
CA TRP A 103 13.59 -19.20 4.53
C TRP A 103 12.71 -18.09 3.97
N SER A 104 12.13 -17.25 4.85
CA SER A 104 11.23 -16.16 4.46
C SER A 104 11.93 -15.19 3.50
N GLU A 105 13.17 -14.81 3.83
CA GLU A 105 13.96 -13.93 2.99
C GLU A 105 14.36 -14.60 1.65
N ALA A 106 14.75 -15.87 1.68
CA ALA A 106 15.07 -16.62 0.47
C ALA A 106 13.84 -16.81 -0.43
N TYR A 107 12.67 -17.07 0.15
CA TYR A 107 11.40 -17.23 -0.56
C TYR A 107 10.98 -15.92 -1.22
N ARG A 108 11.04 -14.79 -0.50
CA ARG A 108 10.77 -13.46 -1.05
C ARG A 108 11.68 -13.14 -2.23
N LEU A 109 12.98 -13.40 -2.10
CA LEU A 109 13.93 -13.17 -3.19
C LEU A 109 13.67 -14.09 -4.40
N ALA A 110 13.26 -15.34 -4.16
CA ALA A 110 12.89 -16.28 -5.22
C ALA A 110 11.64 -15.81 -5.99
N LEU A 111 10.61 -15.31 -5.29
CA LEU A 111 9.43 -14.71 -5.92
C LEU A 111 9.80 -13.47 -6.74
N GLU A 112 10.59 -12.55 -6.20
CA GLU A 112 11.03 -11.33 -6.90
C GLU A 112 11.81 -11.64 -8.20
N THR A 113 12.61 -12.71 -8.19
CA THR A 113 13.42 -13.15 -9.33
C THR A 113 12.68 -14.05 -10.31
N SER A 114 11.51 -14.59 -9.94
CA SER A 114 10.70 -15.48 -10.78
C SER A 114 10.18 -14.83 -12.08
N GLY A 115 10.08 -13.50 -12.08
CA GLY A 115 9.58 -12.69 -13.19
C GLY A 115 8.05 -12.70 -13.35
N VAL A 116 7.32 -13.52 -12.59
CA VAL A 116 5.85 -13.63 -12.67
C VAL A 116 5.13 -13.05 -11.46
N GLU A 117 5.85 -12.75 -10.38
CA GLU A 117 5.26 -12.04 -9.24
C GLU A 117 4.79 -10.63 -9.66
N PRO A 118 3.61 -10.16 -9.27
CA PRO A 118 3.22 -8.78 -9.52
C PRO A 118 4.20 -7.81 -8.83
N PRO A 119 4.85 -6.89 -9.57
CA PRO A 119 5.66 -5.86 -8.93
C PRO A 119 4.78 -4.87 -8.16
N ASP A 120 5.30 -4.34 -7.06
CA ASP A 120 4.75 -3.13 -6.45
C ASP A 120 4.78 -1.98 -7.48
N THR A 121 3.72 -1.19 -7.50
CA THR A 121 3.57 -0.05 -8.41
C THR A 121 3.20 1.22 -7.64
N ASP A 122 3.07 2.34 -8.34
CA ASP A 122 2.51 3.58 -7.79
C ASP A 122 0.99 3.53 -7.54
N GLN A 123 0.30 2.46 -7.98
CA GLN A 123 -1.13 2.24 -7.73
C GLN A 123 -1.40 1.30 -6.56
N VAL A 124 -0.51 0.33 -6.30
CA VAL A 124 -0.70 -0.68 -5.26
C VAL A 124 0.64 -1.28 -4.81
N THR A 125 0.73 -1.54 -3.50
CA THR A 125 1.76 -2.39 -2.88
C THR A 125 1.11 -3.74 -2.55
N TRP A 126 1.66 -4.84 -3.07
CA TRP A 126 1.12 -6.18 -2.89
C TRP A 126 1.45 -6.74 -1.52
N GLN A 127 0.53 -7.51 -0.96
CA GLN A 127 0.60 -7.92 0.43
C GLN A 127 0.92 -9.38 0.63
N HIS A 128 1.60 -9.65 1.74
CA HIS A 128 1.99 -11.01 2.10
C HIS A 128 0.77 -11.84 2.52
N MET A 129 -0.20 -11.18 3.15
CA MET A 129 -1.53 -11.71 3.41
C MET A 129 -2.53 -10.96 2.56
N CYS A 130 -3.33 -11.69 1.80
CA CYS A 130 -4.38 -11.16 0.94
C CYS A 130 -5.66 -11.96 1.13
N THR A 131 -6.80 -11.37 0.75
CA THR A 131 -8.07 -12.11 0.68
C THR A 131 -8.04 -13.08 -0.51
N SER A 132 -8.98 -14.03 -0.54
CA SER A 132 -9.14 -14.93 -1.70
C SER A 132 -9.35 -14.18 -3.01
N GLU A 133 -10.11 -13.08 -2.96
CA GLU A 133 -10.46 -12.24 -4.09
C GLU A 133 -9.24 -11.47 -4.60
N GLU A 134 -8.41 -10.93 -3.72
CA GLU A 134 -7.17 -10.26 -4.10
C GLU A 134 -6.15 -11.27 -4.64
N LEU A 135 -6.07 -12.48 -4.05
CA LEU A 135 -5.23 -13.55 -4.57
C LEU A 135 -5.59 -13.89 -6.02
N ALA A 136 -6.88 -13.95 -6.36
CA ALA A 136 -7.33 -14.17 -7.74
C ALA A 136 -6.89 -13.05 -8.70
N ILE A 137 -6.84 -11.79 -8.24
CA ILE A 137 -6.31 -10.66 -9.02
C ILE A 137 -4.79 -10.79 -9.21
N VAL A 138 -4.07 -11.14 -8.15
CA VAL A 138 -2.63 -11.44 -8.18
C VAL A 138 -2.34 -12.56 -9.19
N GLU A 139 -3.11 -13.65 -9.17
CA GLU A 139 -2.98 -14.76 -10.12
C GLU A 139 -3.24 -14.35 -11.57
N GLN A 140 -4.22 -13.46 -11.81
CA GLN A 140 -4.50 -12.92 -13.14
C GLN A 140 -3.32 -12.09 -13.67
N ILE A 141 -2.71 -11.26 -12.81
CA ILE A 141 -1.52 -10.48 -13.15
C ILE A 141 -0.35 -11.43 -13.41
N SER A 142 -0.11 -12.40 -12.53
CA SER A 142 0.97 -13.38 -12.65
C SER A 142 0.87 -14.18 -13.94
N SER A 143 -0.32 -14.61 -14.32
CA SER A 143 -0.59 -15.31 -15.59
C SER A 143 -0.29 -14.41 -16.80
N THR A 144 -0.64 -13.12 -16.71
CA THR A 144 -0.35 -12.13 -17.77
C THR A 144 1.16 -11.91 -17.92
N LEU A 145 1.87 -11.73 -16.81
CA LEU A 145 3.33 -11.59 -16.79
C LEU A 145 4.02 -12.85 -17.31
N GLU A 146 3.49 -14.03 -16.99
CA GLU A 146 3.99 -15.30 -17.51
C GLU A 146 3.87 -15.37 -19.04
N VAL A 147 2.72 -15.02 -19.61
CA VAL A 147 2.51 -15.01 -21.07
C VAL A 147 3.46 -14.03 -21.75
N ALA A 148 3.63 -12.82 -21.20
CA ALA A 148 4.58 -11.82 -21.70
C ALA A 148 6.03 -12.36 -21.66
N ALA A 149 6.40 -13.10 -20.61
CA ALA A 149 7.70 -13.74 -20.51
C ALA A 149 7.90 -14.84 -21.56
N VAL A 150 6.88 -15.69 -21.81
CA VAL A 150 6.96 -16.77 -22.83
C VAL A 150 7.10 -16.18 -24.24
N THR A 151 6.38 -15.10 -24.52
CA THR A 151 6.37 -14.45 -25.85
C THR A 151 7.59 -13.58 -26.10
N GLY A 152 8.47 -13.40 -25.10
CA GLY A 152 9.73 -12.66 -25.22
C GLY A 152 9.59 -11.15 -25.08
N GLU A 153 8.47 -10.65 -24.53
CA GLU A 153 8.23 -9.21 -24.36
C GLU A 153 9.22 -8.51 -23.40
N PHE A 154 9.96 -9.27 -22.60
CA PHE A 154 10.97 -8.76 -21.67
C PHE A 154 12.41 -8.81 -22.19
N GLY A 155 12.66 -9.36 -23.38
CA GLY A 155 13.96 -9.36 -24.06
C GLY A 155 15.11 -10.08 -23.35
N THR A 156 16.02 -10.71 -24.11
CA THR A 156 17.26 -11.30 -23.57
C THR A 156 18.41 -10.30 -23.65
N GLY A 157 18.47 -9.34 -22.73
CA GLY A 157 19.54 -8.32 -22.71
C GLY A 157 19.11 -6.93 -22.24
N GLU A 158 17.85 -6.75 -21.90
CA GLU A 158 17.32 -5.48 -21.37
C GLU A 158 17.92 -5.19 -19.98
N ARG A 159 18.04 -3.90 -19.67
CA ARG A 159 18.48 -3.51 -18.33
C ARG A 159 17.38 -3.89 -17.35
N LYS A 160 17.76 -4.36 -16.14
CA LYS A 160 16.81 -4.74 -15.08
C LYS A 160 15.69 -3.71 -14.85
N ASN A 161 16.01 -2.42 -14.96
CA ASN A 161 15.04 -1.34 -14.79
C ASN A 161 13.99 -1.29 -15.92
N GLU A 162 14.38 -1.54 -17.17
CA GLU A 162 13.47 -1.53 -18.33
C GLU A 162 12.47 -2.70 -18.23
N THR A 163 12.95 -3.88 -17.84
CA THR A 163 12.09 -5.04 -17.56
C THR A 163 11.14 -4.75 -16.39
N ALA A 164 11.61 -4.13 -15.31
CA ALA A 164 10.77 -3.75 -14.18
C ALA A 164 9.67 -2.75 -14.58
N GLU A 165 10.01 -1.73 -15.37
CA GLU A 165 9.04 -0.76 -15.89
C GLU A 165 7.98 -1.41 -16.79
N ARG A 166 8.35 -2.35 -17.65
CA ARG A 166 7.39 -3.08 -18.49
C ARG A 166 6.46 -3.97 -17.67
N ARG A 167 6.99 -4.67 -16.67
CA ARG A 167 6.17 -5.47 -15.75
C ARG A 167 5.17 -4.58 -15.01
N ALA A 168 5.61 -3.43 -14.49
CA ALA A 168 4.72 -2.47 -13.84
C ALA A 168 3.61 -1.97 -14.78
N LYS A 169 3.94 -1.65 -16.05
CA LYS A 169 2.94 -1.26 -17.07
C LYS A 169 1.93 -2.36 -17.37
N LEU A 170 2.36 -3.62 -17.46
CA LEU A 170 1.45 -4.75 -17.66
C LEU A 170 0.53 -4.94 -16.45
N THR A 171 1.07 -4.83 -15.24
CA THR A 171 0.28 -4.85 -14.00
C THR A 171 -0.77 -3.74 -13.98
N HIS A 172 -0.39 -2.50 -14.32
CA HIS A 172 -1.34 -1.40 -14.47
C HIS A 172 -2.42 -1.69 -15.51
N ALA A 173 -2.04 -2.24 -16.66
CA ALA A 173 -2.99 -2.58 -17.72
C ALA A 173 -4.02 -3.62 -17.25
N VAL A 174 -3.60 -4.64 -16.50
CA VAL A 174 -4.51 -5.62 -15.90
C VAL A 174 -5.42 -4.96 -14.86
N LEU A 175 -4.88 -4.13 -13.96
CA LEU A 175 -5.66 -3.43 -12.94
C LEU A 175 -6.69 -2.44 -13.52
N ALA A 176 -6.43 -1.90 -14.72
CA ALA A 176 -7.34 -1.05 -15.46
C ALA A 176 -8.44 -1.81 -16.21
N THR A 177 -8.36 -3.15 -16.31
CA THR A 177 -9.43 -3.94 -16.95
C THR A 177 -10.71 -3.87 -16.14
N GLU A 178 -11.84 -3.73 -16.83
CA GLU A 178 -13.14 -3.63 -16.17
C GLU A 178 -13.73 -5.00 -15.85
N ARG A 179 -14.23 -5.13 -14.61
CA ARG A 179 -15.03 -6.26 -14.14
C ARG A 179 -16.25 -5.69 -13.42
N LYS A 180 -17.45 -6.16 -13.77
CA LYS A 180 -18.73 -5.64 -13.22
C LYS A 180 -18.89 -4.10 -13.37
N GLY A 181 -18.30 -3.50 -14.40
CA GLY A 181 -18.43 -2.06 -14.70
C GLY A 181 -17.49 -1.13 -13.93
N ARG A 182 -16.47 -1.68 -13.23
CA ARG A 182 -15.40 -0.90 -12.58
C ARG A 182 -14.03 -1.53 -12.81
N PRO A 183 -12.92 -0.77 -12.73
CA PRO A 183 -11.57 -1.33 -12.82
C PRO A 183 -11.30 -2.38 -11.74
N LEU A 184 -10.49 -3.41 -12.04
CA LEU A 184 -10.03 -4.38 -11.04
C LEU A 184 -9.33 -3.73 -9.84
N LEU A 185 -8.72 -2.56 -10.02
CA LEU A 185 -8.16 -1.78 -8.90
C LEU A 185 -9.20 -1.49 -7.80
N GLU A 186 -10.47 -1.29 -8.16
CA GLU A 186 -11.54 -1.07 -7.18
C GLU A 186 -11.91 -2.35 -6.42
N ASP A 187 -11.82 -3.52 -7.07
CA ASP A 187 -11.94 -4.81 -6.38
C ASP A 187 -10.79 -5.00 -5.37
N VAL A 188 -9.57 -4.50 -5.67
CA VAL A 188 -8.46 -4.50 -4.70
C VAL A 188 -8.79 -3.60 -3.50
N VAL A 189 -9.41 -2.43 -3.70
CA VAL A 189 -9.83 -1.56 -2.59
C VAL A 189 -10.80 -2.29 -1.66
N ASP A 190 -11.78 -3.01 -2.20
CA ASP A 190 -12.72 -3.82 -1.40
C ASP A 190 -11.98 -4.88 -0.59
N CYS A 191 -11.09 -5.63 -1.24
CA CYS A 191 -10.27 -6.64 -0.56
C CYS A 191 -9.45 -6.05 0.58
N ARG A 192 -8.93 -4.82 0.40
CA ARG A 192 -8.19 -4.09 1.43
C ARG A 192 -9.10 -3.66 2.56
N ILE A 193 -10.29 -3.16 2.27
CA ILE A 193 -11.25 -2.79 3.32
C ILE A 193 -11.59 -4.02 4.15
N ASP A 194 -11.88 -5.16 3.52
CA ASP A 194 -12.18 -6.41 4.22
C ASP A 194 -11.01 -6.89 5.09
N LEU A 195 -9.81 -6.93 4.50
CA LEU A 195 -8.59 -7.33 5.21
C LEU A 195 -8.29 -6.42 6.39
N TRP A 196 -8.36 -5.10 6.21
CA TRP A 196 -8.09 -4.15 7.28
C TRP A 196 -9.20 -4.16 8.33
N SER A 197 -10.46 -4.34 7.94
CA SER A 197 -11.59 -4.46 8.88
C SER A 197 -11.47 -5.69 9.77
N SER A 198 -10.79 -6.76 9.33
CA SER A 198 -10.54 -7.94 10.17
C SER A 198 -9.50 -7.71 11.28
N LEU A 199 -8.85 -6.54 11.32
CA LEU A 199 -7.83 -6.24 12.32
C LEU A 199 -8.45 -5.94 13.70
N SER A 200 -9.56 -5.22 13.75
CA SER A 200 -10.32 -4.94 14.98
C SER A 200 -11.75 -4.47 14.71
N GLU A 201 -12.62 -4.58 15.71
CA GLU A 201 -14.01 -4.09 15.62
C GLU A 201 -14.06 -2.58 15.36
N THR A 202 -13.19 -1.79 16.01
CA THR A 202 -13.09 -0.35 15.76
C THR A 202 -12.65 -0.04 14.34
N ARG A 203 -11.76 -0.85 13.75
CA ARG A 203 -11.34 -0.70 12.34
C ARG A 203 -12.49 -0.99 11.37
N ALA A 204 -13.28 -2.03 11.64
CA ALA A 204 -14.47 -2.35 10.86
C ALA A 204 -15.50 -1.20 10.92
N ALA A 205 -15.82 -0.70 12.12
CA ALA A 205 -16.71 0.44 12.33
C ALA A 205 -16.16 1.73 11.66
N MET A 206 -14.84 1.88 11.60
CA MET A 206 -14.20 3.00 10.91
C MET A 206 -14.51 2.99 9.40
N TYR A 207 -14.62 1.82 8.75
CA TYR A 207 -14.84 1.74 7.31
C TYR A 207 -16.30 1.59 6.88
N GLU A 208 -17.22 1.14 7.74
CA GLU A 208 -18.62 0.84 7.42
C GLU A 208 -19.37 1.99 6.70
N GLY A 209 -19.06 3.25 7.02
CA GLY A 209 -19.66 4.43 6.40
C GLY A 209 -18.83 5.12 5.31
N LEU A 210 -17.66 4.58 4.95
CA LEU A 210 -16.70 5.25 4.06
C LEU A 210 -16.58 4.59 2.68
N LEU A 211 -17.15 3.41 2.46
CA LEU A 211 -16.95 2.57 1.26
C LEU A 211 -17.18 3.34 -0.06
N ASP A 212 -18.38 3.90 -0.24
CA ASP A 212 -18.74 4.65 -1.46
C ASP A 212 -17.83 5.88 -1.66
N GLY A 213 -17.46 6.53 -0.56
CA GLY A 213 -16.54 7.67 -0.56
C GLY A 213 -15.12 7.27 -0.98
N LEU A 214 -14.63 6.12 -0.50
CA LEU A 214 -13.31 5.60 -0.85
C LEU A 214 -13.21 5.26 -2.33
N HIS A 215 -14.24 4.68 -2.94
CA HIS A 215 -14.27 4.46 -4.39
C HIS A 215 -14.35 5.77 -5.17
N SER A 216 -15.21 6.69 -4.74
CA SER A 216 -15.38 8.00 -5.41
C SER A 216 -14.10 8.84 -5.36
N ALA A 217 -13.28 8.65 -4.33
CA ALA A 217 -11.99 9.33 -4.14
C ALA A 217 -10.85 8.76 -5.02
N ALA A 218 -11.14 7.93 -6.02
CA ALA A 218 -10.21 7.64 -7.11
C ALA A 218 -9.79 8.91 -7.87
N VAL A 219 -10.64 9.96 -7.87
CA VAL A 219 -10.35 11.27 -8.44
C VAL A 219 -10.42 12.33 -7.34
N VAL A 220 -9.26 12.89 -6.96
CA VAL A 220 -9.18 13.93 -5.93
C VAL A 220 -9.00 15.30 -6.60
N PRO A 221 -9.73 16.35 -6.18
CA PRO A 221 -9.60 17.69 -6.74
C PRO A 221 -8.18 18.26 -6.59
N HIS A 222 -7.60 18.78 -7.68
CA HIS A 222 -6.25 19.38 -7.68
C HIS A 222 -6.12 20.65 -6.81
N THR A 223 -7.24 21.25 -6.40
CA THR A 223 -7.28 22.44 -5.54
C THR A 223 -6.51 22.24 -4.24
N VAL A 224 -6.55 21.03 -3.66
CA VAL A 224 -5.83 20.67 -2.42
C VAL A 224 -4.31 20.63 -2.58
N ALA A 225 -3.82 20.48 -3.82
CA ALA A 225 -2.39 20.45 -4.13
C ALA A 225 -1.82 21.82 -4.55
N ARG A 226 -2.67 22.84 -4.72
CA ARG A 226 -2.28 24.17 -5.24
C ARG A 226 -1.14 24.80 -4.44
N ARG A 227 -1.21 24.73 -3.10
CA ARG A 227 -0.23 25.35 -2.22
C ARG A 227 1.15 24.71 -2.38
N VAL A 228 1.20 23.38 -2.49
CA VAL A 228 2.43 22.63 -2.76
C VAL A 228 2.99 22.95 -4.14
N HIS A 229 2.15 22.86 -5.18
CA HIS A 229 2.58 23.13 -6.55
C HIS A 229 3.12 24.56 -6.70
N ARG A 230 2.45 25.54 -6.09
CA ARG A 230 2.91 26.93 -6.07
C ARG A 230 4.23 27.09 -5.33
N PHE A 231 4.38 26.46 -4.16
CA PHE A 231 5.63 26.48 -3.42
C PHE A 231 6.79 25.96 -4.28
N LEU A 232 6.59 24.86 -5.01
CA LEU A 232 7.60 24.30 -5.92
C LEU A 232 7.89 25.24 -7.10
N THR A 233 6.86 25.86 -7.67
CA THR A 233 7.00 26.84 -8.76
C THR A 233 7.82 28.05 -8.32
N LEU A 234 7.53 28.62 -7.15
CA LEU A 234 8.27 29.76 -6.61
C LEU A 234 9.70 29.39 -6.19
N LEU A 235 9.91 28.13 -5.78
CA LEU A 235 11.24 27.62 -5.45
C LEU A 235 12.14 27.55 -6.69
N GLY A 236 11.60 27.13 -7.83
CA GLY A 236 12.33 26.97 -9.10
C GLY A 236 13.58 26.08 -8.93
N GLU A 237 14.74 26.53 -9.41
CA GLU A 237 16.01 25.84 -9.22
C GLU A 237 16.51 25.83 -7.77
N GLY A 238 15.86 26.60 -6.89
CA GLY A 238 16.12 26.65 -5.47
C GLY A 238 16.34 28.06 -4.93
N LYS A 239 16.12 28.22 -3.63
CA LYS A 239 16.19 29.51 -2.93
C LYS A 239 17.15 29.44 -1.74
N PRO A 240 17.88 30.52 -1.40
CA PRO A 240 18.77 30.54 -0.25
C PRO A 240 17.99 30.47 1.06
N VAL A 241 18.56 29.79 2.06
CA VAL A 241 18.08 29.79 3.44
C VAL A 241 19.04 30.66 4.25
N SER A 242 18.51 31.60 5.01
CA SER A 242 19.34 32.44 5.88
C SER A 242 20.01 31.62 6.99
N ALA A 243 21.00 32.22 7.66
CA ALA A 243 21.72 31.57 8.76
C ALA A 243 20.80 31.15 9.93
N ASN A 244 19.71 31.90 10.17
CA ASN A 244 18.70 31.58 11.18
C ASN A 244 17.59 30.63 10.67
N GLY A 245 17.73 30.05 9.48
CA GLY A 245 16.76 29.10 8.94
C GLY A 245 15.53 29.74 8.28
N ALA A 246 15.49 31.07 8.17
CA ALA A 246 14.40 31.78 7.52
C ALA A 246 14.44 31.63 6.00
N LEU A 247 13.26 31.60 5.41
CA LEU A 247 13.03 31.51 3.98
C LEU A 247 12.89 32.90 3.37
N PRO A 248 13.17 33.07 2.05
CA PRO A 248 12.95 34.35 1.40
C PRO A 248 11.48 34.77 1.45
N ALA A 249 11.23 36.05 1.73
CA ALA A 249 9.89 36.61 1.84
C ALA A 249 9.03 36.44 0.57
N GLU A 250 9.65 36.25 -0.59
CA GLU A 250 8.95 35.90 -1.84
C GLU A 250 8.11 34.62 -1.69
N LEU A 251 8.52 33.67 -0.85
CA LEU A 251 7.77 32.44 -0.61
C LEU A 251 6.52 32.67 0.25
N ASP A 252 6.40 33.81 0.94
CA ASP A 252 5.19 34.17 1.70
C ASP A 252 3.98 34.36 0.76
N GLN A 253 4.21 34.62 -0.53
CA GLN A 253 3.17 34.67 -1.55
C GLN A 253 2.40 33.35 -1.68
N VAL A 254 2.98 32.22 -1.25
CA VAL A 254 2.27 30.92 -1.18
C VAL A 254 1.03 31.00 -0.29
N ILE A 255 1.09 31.82 0.77
CA ILE A 255 0.02 31.96 1.77
C ILE A 255 -0.89 33.14 1.45
N LEU A 256 -0.32 34.24 0.93
CA LEU A 256 -1.02 35.54 0.80
C LEU A 256 -2.02 35.64 -0.36
N GLU A 257 -1.94 34.76 -1.37
CA GLU A 257 -2.79 34.82 -2.57
C GLU A 257 -4.01 33.86 -2.52
N GLU A 258 -4.19 33.11 -1.44
CA GLU A 258 -5.50 32.53 -1.15
C GLU A 258 -6.43 33.67 -0.74
N GLU A 259 -7.55 33.85 -1.46
CA GLU A 259 -8.31 35.10 -1.45
C GLU A 259 -8.68 35.59 -0.04
N PRO A 260 -8.26 36.81 0.35
CA PRO A 260 -8.74 37.47 1.56
C PRO A 260 -10.26 37.67 1.57
N GLU A 261 -10.87 37.82 0.38
CA GLU A 261 -12.31 38.07 0.23
C GLU A 261 -13.19 36.88 0.66
N ALA A 262 -12.66 35.65 0.61
CA ALA A 262 -13.34 34.45 1.09
C ALA A 262 -13.35 34.35 2.63
N HIS A 263 -12.44 35.04 3.33
CA HIS A 263 -12.24 34.91 4.77
C HIS A 263 -11.91 36.26 5.43
N PRO A 264 -12.88 37.19 5.57
CA PRO A 264 -12.67 38.53 6.14
C PRO A 264 -12.10 38.56 7.57
N TRP A 265 -12.18 37.45 8.29
CA TRP A 265 -11.70 37.24 9.66
C TRP A 265 -10.24 36.73 9.73
N TRP A 266 -9.57 36.53 8.60
CA TRP A 266 -8.13 36.20 8.54
C TRP A 266 -7.23 37.31 9.09
N SER A 267 -7.72 38.55 9.20
CA SER A 267 -6.95 39.69 9.72
C SER A 267 -6.54 39.52 11.19
N ASP A 268 -7.24 38.70 11.97
CA ASP A 268 -7.16 38.74 13.44
C ASP A 268 -6.35 37.57 14.06
N LEU A 269 -5.74 36.67 13.27
CA LEU A 269 -5.26 35.36 13.77
C LEU A 269 -3.78 35.02 13.47
N GLN A 270 -2.86 35.86 13.96
CA GLN A 270 -1.56 35.61 14.66
C GLN A 270 -0.50 34.55 14.24
N THR A 271 -0.57 33.84 13.11
CA THR A 271 0.61 33.08 12.62
C THR A 271 1.20 33.76 11.37
N PRO A 272 2.38 34.41 11.48
CA PRO A 272 3.00 35.10 10.36
C PRO A 272 3.17 34.16 9.15
N PRO A 273 2.95 34.62 7.90
CA PRO A 273 3.13 33.82 6.69
C PRO A 273 4.47 33.07 6.66
N ALA A 274 5.57 33.75 7.05
CA ALA A 274 6.90 33.17 7.14
C ALA A 274 6.97 31.89 8.01
N HIS A 275 6.18 31.82 9.09
CA HIS A 275 6.12 30.61 9.93
C HIS A 275 5.40 29.47 9.20
N GLN A 276 4.27 29.76 8.56
CA GLN A 276 3.50 28.75 7.81
C GLN A 276 4.31 28.20 6.62
N VAL A 277 5.04 29.05 5.91
CA VAL A 277 5.94 28.63 4.82
C VAL A 277 7.09 27.77 5.36
N SER A 278 7.61 28.09 6.55
CA SER A 278 8.62 27.24 7.22
C SER A 278 8.07 25.86 7.58
N GLU A 279 6.85 25.77 8.11
CA GLU A 279 6.21 24.47 8.38
C GLU A 279 5.92 23.71 7.08
N LEU A 280 5.49 24.39 6.02
CA LEU A 280 5.28 23.77 4.70
C LEU A 280 6.58 23.21 4.15
N TRP A 281 7.68 23.95 4.29
CA TRP A 281 9.00 23.46 3.92
C TRP A 281 9.39 22.21 4.72
N LYS A 282 9.25 22.21 6.05
CA LYS A 282 9.58 21.04 6.89
C LYS A 282 8.76 19.81 6.48
N LEU A 283 7.47 20.02 6.20
CA LEU A 283 6.57 18.98 5.71
C LEU A 283 7.04 18.42 4.36
N LEU A 284 7.30 19.28 3.38
CA LEU A 284 7.79 18.88 2.06
C LEU A 284 9.18 18.22 2.12
N GLN A 285 10.01 18.59 3.10
CA GLN A 285 11.29 17.95 3.35
C GLN A 285 11.09 16.55 3.96
N ARG A 286 10.14 16.37 4.89
CA ARG A 286 9.75 15.07 5.45
C ARG A 286 9.26 14.13 4.35
N MET A 287 8.42 14.65 3.46
CA MET A 287 7.93 13.93 2.28
C MET A 287 9.02 13.73 1.21
N ARG A 288 10.25 14.24 1.37
CA ARG A 288 11.35 14.14 0.37
C ARG A 288 11.01 14.78 -1.00
N VAL A 289 10.13 15.78 -1.01
CA VAL A 289 9.81 16.60 -2.19
C VAL A 289 10.89 17.67 -2.37
N VAL A 290 11.39 18.24 -1.27
CA VAL A 290 12.48 19.22 -1.27
C VAL A 290 13.61 18.78 -0.35
N ARG A 291 14.79 19.36 -0.54
CA ARG A 291 15.96 19.08 0.31
C ARG A 291 16.82 20.32 0.50
N ARG A 292 17.61 20.33 1.57
CA ARG A 292 18.62 21.37 1.82
C ARG A 292 19.95 20.95 1.22
N VAL A 293 20.52 21.79 0.35
CA VAL A 293 21.83 21.58 -0.29
C VAL A 293 22.62 22.88 -0.22
N ARG A 294 23.80 22.86 0.42
CA ARG A 294 24.72 24.01 0.51
C ARG A 294 24.03 25.32 0.92
N GLY A 295 23.18 25.28 1.95
CA GLY A 295 22.46 26.45 2.45
C GLY A 295 21.28 26.92 1.57
N ARG A 296 20.88 26.15 0.57
CA ARG A 296 19.71 26.40 -0.27
C ARG A 296 18.67 25.31 -0.08
N ILE A 297 17.40 25.64 -0.31
CA ILE A 297 16.34 24.64 -0.52
C ILE A 297 16.19 24.46 -2.01
N VAL A 298 16.16 23.21 -2.43
CA VAL A 298 16.03 22.82 -3.83
C VAL A 298 14.99 21.70 -3.93
N PRO A 299 14.23 21.62 -5.03
CA PRO A 299 13.44 20.43 -5.33
C PRO A 299 14.33 19.19 -5.45
N THR A 300 13.83 18.03 -5.07
CA THR A 300 14.45 16.75 -5.39
C THR A 300 14.26 16.42 -6.89
N PRO A 301 14.98 15.44 -7.46
CA PRO A 301 14.83 15.11 -8.88
C PRO A 301 13.38 14.80 -9.30
N ARG A 302 12.59 14.17 -8.42
CA ARG A 302 11.17 13.88 -8.67
C ARG A 302 10.24 15.10 -8.62
N ALA A 303 10.70 16.21 -8.03
CA ALA A 303 9.89 17.41 -7.80
C ALA A 303 10.34 18.62 -8.61
N ARG A 304 11.43 18.49 -9.40
CA ARG A 304 12.05 19.62 -10.12
C ARG A 304 11.12 20.25 -11.15
N ASP A 305 10.35 19.41 -11.84
CA ASP A 305 9.43 19.80 -12.91
C ASP A 305 8.01 19.29 -12.61
N ALA A 306 7.69 19.11 -11.32
CA ALA A 306 6.43 18.53 -10.88
C ALA A 306 5.25 19.43 -11.23
N GLY A 307 4.27 18.86 -11.95
CA GLY A 307 2.98 19.47 -12.21
C GLY A 307 2.07 19.49 -10.97
N ILE A 308 0.84 19.96 -11.17
CA ILE A 308 -0.19 19.93 -10.13
C ILE A 308 -0.58 18.49 -9.75
N ASP A 309 -0.59 17.57 -10.73
CA ASP A 309 -0.88 16.15 -10.55
C ASP A 309 0.21 15.45 -9.72
N ASP A 310 1.48 15.79 -9.98
CA ASP A 310 2.62 15.29 -9.20
C ASP A 310 2.55 15.79 -7.75
N ALA A 311 2.21 17.08 -7.56
CA ALA A 311 2.03 17.66 -6.24
C ALA A 311 0.90 16.97 -5.47
N LEU A 312 -0.22 16.66 -6.13
CA LEU A 312 -1.30 15.88 -5.55
C LEU A 312 -0.83 14.46 -5.20
N GLY A 313 -0.10 13.81 -6.10
CA GLY A 313 0.49 12.50 -5.87
C GLY A 313 1.46 12.46 -4.67
N PHE A 314 2.23 13.53 -4.44
CA PHE A 314 3.08 13.66 -3.25
C PHE A 314 2.24 13.73 -1.97
N LEU A 315 1.15 14.51 -1.96
CA LEU A 315 0.28 14.59 -0.79
C LEU A 315 -0.39 13.25 -0.49
N LEU A 316 -0.95 12.63 -1.52
CA LEU A 316 -1.69 11.38 -1.40
C LEU A 316 -0.81 10.19 -0.97
N ARG A 317 0.43 10.09 -1.50
CA ARG A 317 1.33 8.97 -1.19
C ARG A 317 2.27 9.21 -0.03
N ASP A 318 2.82 10.43 0.10
CA ASP A 318 3.96 10.68 0.99
C ASP A 318 3.58 11.36 2.32
N TRP A 319 2.38 11.95 2.44
CA TRP A 319 2.00 12.68 3.65
C TRP A 319 1.94 11.78 4.88
N LEU A 320 1.17 10.69 4.80
CA LEU A 320 1.15 9.64 5.82
C LEU A 320 2.15 8.54 5.52
N GLY A 321 2.46 8.30 4.25
CA GLY A 321 3.34 7.21 3.82
C GLY A 321 2.72 5.82 4.07
N PRO A 322 3.47 4.74 3.80
CA PRO A 322 3.01 3.37 4.00
C PRO A 322 3.34 2.79 5.39
N SER A 323 4.04 3.55 6.24
CA SER A 323 4.44 3.06 7.57
C SER A 323 3.23 2.86 8.49
N TYR A 324 3.32 1.84 9.33
CA TYR A 324 2.31 1.51 10.32
C TYR A 324 2.81 1.86 11.73
N THR A 325 2.67 3.13 12.09
CA THR A 325 3.04 3.68 13.40
C THR A 325 1.84 4.35 14.05
N THR A 326 1.96 4.65 15.34
CA THR A 326 0.94 5.36 16.11
C THR A 326 0.58 6.72 15.52
N GLU A 327 1.56 7.48 15.02
CA GLU A 327 1.33 8.76 14.32
C GLU A 327 0.42 8.56 13.11
N THR A 328 0.67 7.50 12.34
CA THR A 328 -0.08 7.25 11.11
C THR A 328 -1.48 6.73 11.39
N ILE A 329 -1.68 5.95 12.46
CA ILE A 329 -3.00 5.49 12.90
C ILE A 329 -3.83 6.67 13.42
N ALA A 330 -3.22 7.57 14.19
CA ALA A 330 -3.88 8.78 14.66
C ALA A 330 -4.31 9.69 13.49
N ALA A 331 -3.48 9.80 12.46
CA ALA A 331 -3.82 10.55 11.27
C ALA A 331 -4.87 9.85 10.38
N GLU A 332 -4.89 8.50 10.32
CA GLU A 332 -5.97 7.72 9.70
C GLU A 332 -7.31 8.00 10.37
N ALA A 333 -7.36 7.98 11.72
CA ALA A 333 -8.55 8.31 12.48
C ALA A 333 -9.06 9.72 12.15
N LEU A 334 -8.16 10.70 12.10
CA LEU A 334 -8.49 12.06 11.67
C LEU A 334 -9.06 12.09 10.25
N MET A 335 -8.43 11.40 9.29
CA MET A 335 -8.95 11.34 7.92
C MET A 335 -10.31 10.65 7.84
N ALA A 336 -10.57 9.64 8.67
CA ALA A 336 -11.84 8.95 8.71
C ALA A 336 -12.97 9.84 9.26
N VAL A 337 -12.70 10.67 10.26
CA VAL A 337 -13.65 11.69 10.75
C VAL A 337 -13.93 12.73 9.66
N ILE A 338 -12.89 13.26 9.01
CA ILE A 338 -13.05 14.21 7.88
C ILE A 338 -13.82 13.56 6.72
N GLY A 339 -13.52 12.31 6.40
CA GLY A 339 -14.12 11.56 5.30
C GLY A 339 -15.61 11.30 5.48
N ARG A 340 -16.12 11.28 6.72
CA ARG A 340 -17.56 11.23 7.01
C ARG A 340 -18.27 12.58 6.82
N GLY A 341 -17.51 13.65 6.53
CA GLY A 341 -18.03 15.01 6.51
C GLY A 341 -18.34 15.56 7.92
N GLN A 342 -17.91 14.88 8.98
CA GLN A 342 -18.09 15.35 10.36
C GLN A 342 -17.20 16.56 10.60
N GLY A 343 -17.76 17.59 11.23
CA GLY A 343 -17.01 18.77 11.63
C GLY A 343 -15.96 18.38 12.67
N ILE A 344 -14.72 18.83 12.51
CA ILE A 344 -13.72 18.67 13.58
C ILE A 344 -13.77 19.92 14.45
N THR A 345 -14.06 19.74 15.74
CA THR A 345 -13.84 20.81 16.73
C THR A 345 -12.35 20.90 17.01
N LEU A 346 -11.66 21.77 16.28
CA LEU A 346 -10.21 21.96 16.37
C LEU A 346 -9.78 22.93 17.50
N ASP A 347 -10.69 23.25 18.42
CA ASP A 347 -10.49 24.16 19.55
C ASP A 347 -11.03 23.52 20.84
N PRO A 348 -10.20 23.24 21.85
CA PRO A 348 -10.66 22.75 23.15
C PRO A 348 -11.60 23.71 23.89
N ALA A 349 -11.62 25.00 23.50
CA ALA A 349 -12.54 26.01 24.00
C ALA A 349 -13.76 26.25 23.08
N GLY A 350 -13.85 25.51 21.97
CA GLY A 350 -14.98 25.56 21.03
C GLY A 350 -16.27 24.99 21.62
N PRO A 351 -17.42 25.20 20.95
CA PRO A 351 -18.66 24.54 21.35
C PRO A 351 -18.44 23.02 21.34
N ALA A 352 -19.06 22.33 22.30
CA ALA A 352 -19.01 20.88 22.39
C ALA A 352 -19.44 20.26 21.04
N LEU A 353 -18.76 19.16 20.68
CA LEU A 353 -19.16 18.27 19.58
C LEU A 353 -20.65 17.92 19.72
N GLY A 354 -21.36 17.79 18.60
CA GLY A 354 -22.71 17.24 18.65
C GLY A 354 -22.70 15.81 19.19
N ASP A 355 -23.83 15.33 19.74
CA ASP A 355 -23.92 13.97 20.30
C ASP A 355 -23.53 12.86 19.31
N ASP A 356 -23.57 13.15 17.99
CA ASP A 356 -23.22 12.23 16.90
C ASP A 356 -21.81 12.42 16.32
N ASP A 357 -21.05 13.43 16.76
CA ASP A 357 -19.70 13.70 16.22
C ASP A 357 -18.64 12.83 16.89
N VAL A 358 -17.74 12.23 16.09
CA VAL A 358 -16.66 11.39 16.60
C VAL A 358 -15.39 12.23 16.80
N ASP A 359 -14.87 12.26 18.03
CA ASP A 359 -13.57 12.88 18.32
C ASP A 359 -12.44 12.03 17.71
N PRO A 360 -11.62 12.57 16.79
CA PRO A 360 -10.53 11.82 16.15
C PRO A 360 -9.48 11.33 17.15
N THR A 361 -9.30 12.00 18.29
CA THR A 361 -8.39 11.59 19.37
C THR A 361 -8.90 10.36 20.10
N ILE A 362 -10.21 10.32 20.37
CA ILE A 362 -10.85 9.17 21.00
C ILE A 362 -10.80 7.98 20.03
N LEU A 363 -11.20 8.18 18.77
CA LEU A 363 -11.13 7.13 17.75
C LEU A 363 -9.71 6.59 17.58
N ALA A 364 -8.70 7.45 17.54
CA ALA A 364 -7.30 7.04 17.43
C ALA A 364 -6.85 6.23 18.65
N ALA A 365 -7.21 6.65 19.87
CA ALA A 365 -6.87 5.91 21.09
C ALA A 365 -7.53 4.53 21.13
N THR A 366 -8.81 4.43 20.73
CA THR A 366 -9.52 3.16 20.65
C THR A 366 -8.93 2.22 19.59
N LEU A 367 -8.61 2.74 18.39
CA LEU A 367 -7.92 1.95 17.36
C LEU A 367 -6.59 1.39 17.88
N LEU A 368 -5.77 2.24 18.50
CA LEU A 368 -4.48 1.81 19.03
C LEU A 368 -4.65 0.73 20.12
N ALA A 369 -5.59 0.91 21.03
CA ALA A 369 -5.87 -0.05 22.09
C ALA A 369 -6.33 -1.41 21.54
N ASP A 370 -7.32 -1.41 20.64
CA ASP A 370 -7.87 -2.63 20.05
C ASP A 370 -6.84 -3.40 19.20
N GLU A 371 -5.92 -2.67 18.57
CA GLU A 371 -4.85 -3.24 17.75
C GLU A 371 -3.62 -3.67 18.59
N GLY A 372 -3.69 -3.58 19.91
CA GLY A 372 -2.70 -4.11 20.86
C GLY A 372 -1.49 -3.21 21.10
N TRP A 373 -1.61 -1.90 20.84
CA TRP A 373 -0.60 -0.91 21.24
C TRP A 373 -0.74 -0.59 22.73
N THR A 374 0.37 -0.26 23.39
CA THR A 374 0.40 0.15 24.81
C THR A 374 1.28 1.38 25.02
N ALA A 375 0.91 2.25 25.97
CA ALA A 375 1.67 3.44 26.33
C ALA A 375 2.55 3.22 27.54
N SER A 376 3.86 3.03 27.34
CA SER A 376 4.79 2.67 28.42
C SER A 376 4.38 1.43 29.23
N GLY A 377 3.60 0.51 28.62
CA GLY A 377 3.05 -0.68 29.28
C GLY A 377 1.67 -0.48 29.91
N ASP A 378 1.12 0.73 29.89
CA ASP A 378 -0.21 1.07 30.38
C ASP A 378 -1.23 1.18 29.23
N GLU A 379 -2.51 1.29 29.62
CA GLU A 379 -3.65 1.50 28.72
C GLU A 379 -3.49 2.84 27.95
N ILE A 380 -3.97 2.87 26.71
CA ILE A 380 -3.84 4.06 25.86
C ILE A 380 -4.93 5.07 26.23
N GLU A 381 -4.51 6.15 26.87
CA GLU A 381 -5.39 7.27 27.19
C GLU A 381 -5.42 8.30 26.05
N PRO A 382 -6.58 8.91 25.73
CA PRO A 382 -6.71 9.88 24.63
C PRO A 382 -5.70 11.04 24.67
N TYR A 383 -5.33 11.54 25.86
CA TYR A 383 -4.35 12.63 25.97
C TYR A 383 -2.96 12.25 25.47
N SER A 384 -2.60 10.96 25.50
CA SER A 384 -1.31 10.47 25.00
C SER A 384 -1.27 10.48 23.47
N VAL A 385 -2.43 10.43 22.82
CA VAL A 385 -2.60 10.40 21.37
C VAL A 385 -2.82 11.80 20.78
N ALA A 386 -3.38 12.73 21.56
CA ALA A 386 -3.69 14.10 21.14
C ALA A 386 -2.54 14.83 20.40
N PRO A 387 -1.26 14.75 20.83
CA PRO A 387 -0.16 15.42 20.12
C PRO A 387 0.00 14.98 18.66
N PHE A 388 -0.35 13.74 18.33
CA PHE A 388 -0.25 13.21 16.97
C PHE A 388 -1.39 13.71 16.08
N VAL A 389 -2.61 13.77 16.63
CA VAL A 389 -3.77 14.34 15.96
C VAL A 389 -3.58 15.85 15.73
N ASP A 390 -3.12 16.58 16.75
CA ASP A 390 -2.81 18.02 16.66
C ASP A 390 -1.75 18.33 15.60
N ARG A 391 -0.73 17.48 15.51
CA ARG A 391 0.29 17.59 14.47
C ARG A 391 -0.32 17.40 13.08
N ALA A 392 -1.13 16.36 12.87
CA ALA A 392 -1.78 16.10 11.59
C ALA A 392 -2.69 17.27 11.19
N ILE A 393 -3.47 17.80 12.13
CA ILE A 393 -4.27 19.03 11.94
C ILE A 393 -3.39 20.21 11.53
N GLY A 394 -2.26 20.43 12.23
CA GLY A 394 -1.32 21.50 11.92
C GLY A 394 -0.73 21.39 10.51
N GLU A 395 -0.44 20.17 10.06
CA GLU A 395 0.01 19.90 8.70
C GLU A 395 -1.08 20.17 7.65
N LEU A 396 -2.33 19.74 7.88
CA LEU A 396 -3.46 20.06 6.99
C LEU A 396 -3.71 21.57 6.86
N ARG A 397 -3.56 22.33 7.97
CA ARG A 397 -3.64 23.79 7.97
C ARG A 397 -2.50 24.41 7.15
N THR A 398 -1.30 23.86 7.31
CA THR A 398 -0.11 24.27 6.55
C THR A 398 -0.28 24.03 5.05
N LEU A 399 -1.01 22.98 4.67
CA LEU A 399 -1.36 22.67 3.29
C LEU A 399 -2.53 23.52 2.74
N GLY A 400 -3.28 24.20 3.60
CA GLY A 400 -4.48 24.97 3.22
C GLY A 400 -5.72 24.12 3.02
N VAL A 401 -5.68 22.85 3.45
CA VAL A 401 -6.79 21.90 3.32
C VAL A 401 -7.88 22.21 4.35
N VAL A 402 -7.48 22.59 5.57
CA VAL A 402 -8.42 23.00 6.64
C VAL A 402 -8.11 24.41 7.11
N THR A 403 -9.13 25.25 7.26
CA THR A 403 -9.01 26.58 7.87
C THR A 403 -9.20 26.49 9.39
N ARG A 404 -8.71 27.48 10.16
CA ARG A 404 -8.89 27.51 11.62
C ARG A 404 -10.38 27.42 12.03
N PRO A 405 -10.70 26.80 13.19
CA PRO A 405 -12.03 26.79 13.77
C PRO A 405 -12.36 28.19 14.30
N GLY A 406 -13.63 28.58 14.26
CA GLY A 406 -14.06 29.83 14.90
C GLY A 406 -15.43 30.37 14.52
N LEU A 407 -16.07 29.89 13.45
CA LEU A 407 -17.41 30.32 13.08
C LEU A 407 -18.25 29.09 12.79
N ALA A 408 -19.05 28.63 13.75
CA ALA A 408 -20.05 27.54 13.60
C ALA A 408 -19.51 26.13 13.20
N PRO A 409 -20.26 25.04 13.48
CA PRO A 409 -20.00 23.74 12.89
C PRO A 409 -20.22 23.85 11.38
N HIS A 410 -19.16 24.19 10.65
CA HIS A 410 -19.21 24.33 9.21
C HIS A 410 -19.14 22.95 8.54
N VAL A 411 -20.05 22.71 7.61
CA VAL A 411 -19.96 21.66 6.59
C VAL A 411 -18.58 21.73 5.95
N LEU A 412 -17.80 20.66 6.09
CA LEU A 412 -16.53 20.53 5.39
C LEU A 412 -16.77 20.68 3.89
N LYS A 413 -15.89 21.41 3.19
CA LYS A 413 -15.97 21.46 1.71
C LYS A 413 -15.81 20.04 1.16
N ASP A 414 -16.59 19.68 0.14
CA ASP A 414 -16.52 18.37 -0.53
C ASP A 414 -15.10 18.00 -0.96
N GLU A 415 -14.29 18.99 -1.37
CA GLU A 415 -12.88 18.78 -1.74
C GLU A 415 -12.02 18.26 -0.58
N VAL A 416 -12.30 18.71 0.64
CA VAL A 416 -11.58 18.29 1.86
C VAL A 416 -11.97 16.87 2.26
N VAL A 417 -13.26 16.56 2.18
CA VAL A 417 -13.79 15.21 2.38
C VAL A 417 -13.18 14.25 1.37
N THR A 418 -13.21 14.62 0.08
CA THR A 418 -12.64 13.81 -1.01
C THR A 418 -11.13 13.62 -0.86
N PHE A 419 -10.39 14.65 -0.41
CA PHE A 419 -8.97 14.51 -0.12
C PHE A 419 -8.70 13.53 1.02
N ALA A 420 -9.45 13.61 2.13
CA ALA A 420 -9.27 12.70 3.25
C ALA A 420 -9.56 11.24 2.85
N LEU A 421 -10.63 11.01 2.09
CA LEU A 421 -10.95 9.71 1.50
C LEU A 421 -9.85 9.25 0.53
N GLY A 422 -9.30 10.15 -0.28
CA GLY A 422 -8.20 9.85 -1.19
C GLY A 422 -6.93 9.42 -0.45
N VAL A 423 -6.60 10.06 0.68
CA VAL A 423 -5.49 9.67 1.54
C VAL A 423 -5.74 8.28 2.15
N LEU A 424 -6.94 8.01 2.67
CA LEU A 424 -7.29 6.69 3.22
C LEU A 424 -7.23 5.60 2.14
N ARG A 425 -7.77 5.87 0.95
CA ARG A 425 -7.70 4.97 -0.21
C ARG A 425 -6.25 4.63 -0.56
N GLN A 426 -5.37 5.63 -0.57
CA GLN A 426 -3.94 5.44 -0.83
C GLN A 426 -3.26 4.61 0.25
N ARG A 427 -3.63 4.82 1.52
CA ARG A 427 -3.13 3.98 2.61
C ARG A 427 -3.60 2.54 2.50
N LEU A 428 -4.87 2.29 2.17
CA LEU A 428 -5.38 0.93 1.93
C LEU A 428 -4.58 0.22 0.83
N LEU A 429 -4.23 0.94 -0.24
CA LEU A 429 -3.50 0.37 -1.38
C LEU A 429 -2.00 0.17 -1.12
N HIS A 430 -1.39 0.91 -0.20
CA HIS A 430 0.08 0.91 -0.04
C HIS A 430 0.63 0.51 1.33
N ALA A 431 -0.14 0.66 2.41
CA ALA A 431 0.28 0.24 3.74
C ALA A 431 0.21 -1.29 3.85
N ARG A 432 1.31 -1.92 4.28
CA ARG A 432 1.36 -3.37 4.47
C ARG A 432 0.64 -3.76 5.78
N PHE A 433 -0.14 -4.82 5.71
CA PHE A 433 -0.93 -5.35 6.80
C PHE A 433 -0.01 -5.82 7.93
N PRO A 434 -0.31 -5.46 9.19
CA PRO A 434 0.50 -5.84 10.33
C PRO A 434 0.42 -7.35 10.65
N VAL A 435 1.44 -8.13 10.30
CA VAL A 435 1.47 -9.60 10.50
C VAL A 435 1.70 -10.03 11.97
N HIS A 436 2.24 -9.15 12.82
CA HIS A 436 2.48 -9.43 14.25
C HIS A 436 1.73 -8.45 15.15
N THR A 437 0.63 -8.88 15.74
CA THR A 437 -0.25 -8.08 16.63
C THR A 437 0.07 -8.24 18.12
N ARG A 438 0.95 -9.18 18.51
CA ARG A 438 1.25 -9.40 19.94
C ARG A 438 2.37 -8.46 20.42
N PHE A 439 1.93 -7.43 21.14
CA PHE A 439 2.70 -6.45 21.93
C PHE A 439 3.51 -5.45 21.11
N ARG A 440 2.87 -4.31 20.80
CA ARG A 440 3.53 -3.14 20.24
C ARG A 440 3.65 -2.07 21.32
N GLN A 441 4.87 -1.62 21.55
CA GLN A 441 5.17 -0.52 22.46
C GLN A 441 5.62 0.68 21.63
N TRP A 442 5.17 1.87 22.02
CA TRP A 442 5.61 3.16 21.44
C TRP A 442 6.41 3.98 22.42
#